data_AF-A0A2V3IEV4-F1
#
_entry.id   AF-A0A2V3IEV4-F1
#
_cell.length_a   1.000
_cell.length_b   1.000
_cell.length_c   1.000
_cell.angle_alpha   90.00
_cell.angle_beta   90.00
_cell.angle_gamma   90.00
#
_symmetry.space_group_name_H-M   'P 1'
#
loop_
_entity.id
_entity.type
_entity.pdbx_description
1 polymer ?
#
loop_
_entity_poly.entity_id
_entity_poly.type
_entity_poly.pdbx_seq_one_letter_code
_entity_poly.pdbx_strand_id
1 'polypeptide(L)'
;MSCRSNEKRVLARCYPKNGNCFPDREFYGGLCYKKCPVGSRRSAGSTCVQSIRWRGNTHLWIVKRALDLLKNSNDPIGQRIHSIMNKKSCRNKWEEGLWNEDDDNNKDKPLKSHGSHFFNALGRDYKMASALPLKRTHLVESRVGTQNAFKHMIDRISVVSKTSNPSEGDCEMLDAALHYVTDVTMPIHANGFSGGQIPLMLHPVSEYYAPHIQSRFPARANWDRRWHTQSLSSVCGSISRKSNADHTSSLMCALRNSGSICWTTPEFGINYKCYCFLNDPSVDEAIGRVLYNAYQSTASCIYAATKATFYH
;
A
#
# COMPACT_ATOMS: atom_id res chain seq x y z
N MET A 1 5.62 -25.25 -2.39
CA MET A 1 5.21 -25.57 -1.01
C MET A 1 3.71 -25.39 -0.87
N SER A 2 2.96 -26.45 -0.60
CA SER A 2 1.54 -26.36 -0.28
C SER A 2 1.39 -25.94 1.18
N CYS A 3 0.75 -24.79 1.41
CA CYS A 3 0.50 -24.23 2.73
C CYS A 3 -0.62 -25.05 3.40
N ARG A 4 -0.33 -26.22 3.98
CA ARG A 4 -1.33 -27.02 4.70
C ARG A 4 -1.64 -26.36 6.04
N SER A 5 -2.86 -25.86 6.20
CA SER A 5 -3.26 -25.08 7.36
C SER A 5 -3.53 -25.96 8.60
N ASN A 6 -2.81 -25.70 9.69
CA ASN A 6 -3.22 -26.10 11.05
C ASN A 6 -4.25 -25.09 11.61
N GLU A 7 -5.25 -24.73 10.79
CA GLU A 7 -6.17 -23.60 11.01
C GLU A 7 -7.11 -23.75 12.21
N LYS A 8 -7.32 -24.98 12.73
CA LYS A 8 -8.41 -25.26 13.67
C LYS A 8 -8.14 -24.89 15.15
N ARG A 9 -6.93 -24.51 15.59
CA ARG A 9 -6.64 -24.32 17.03
C ARG A 9 -6.40 -22.90 17.53
N VAL A 10 -6.21 -21.89 16.67
CA VAL A 10 -5.74 -20.55 17.12
C VAL A 10 -6.83 -19.46 17.11
N LEU A 11 -8.01 -19.75 16.53
CA LEU A 11 -8.98 -18.72 16.12
C LEU A 11 -9.87 -18.10 17.23
N ALA A 12 -9.86 -18.60 18.46
CA ALA A 12 -10.88 -18.26 19.47
C ALA A 12 -10.47 -17.24 20.56
N ARG A 13 -9.27 -16.64 20.53
CA ARG A 13 -8.75 -15.85 21.67
C ARG A 13 -8.43 -14.37 21.40
N CYS A 14 -8.97 -13.75 20.34
CA CYS A 14 -8.45 -12.46 19.84
C CYS A 14 -9.48 -11.32 19.66
N TYR A 15 -10.56 -11.22 20.46
CA TYR A 15 -11.59 -10.18 20.24
C TYR A 15 -11.88 -9.31 21.48
N PRO A 16 -11.79 -7.96 21.38
CA PRO A 16 -12.56 -7.04 22.22
C PRO A 16 -14.01 -6.95 21.71
N LYS A 17 -14.98 -6.95 22.62
CA LYS A 17 -16.37 -7.33 22.29
C LYS A 17 -17.28 -6.22 21.72
N ASN A 18 -17.01 -4.91 21.85
CA ASN A 18 -18.11 -3.91 21.79
C ASN A 18 -17.85 -2.58 21.05
N GLY A 19 -17.01 -2.50 20.01
CA GLY A 19 -17.02 -1.36 19.04
C GLY A 19 -16.64 0.06 19.55
N ASN A 20 -16.64 0.32 20.85
CA ASN A 20 -16.22 1.57 21.45
C ASN A 20 -14.74 1.51 21.81
N CYS A 21 -13.97 2.48 21.34
CA CYS A 21 -12.59 2.65 21.77
C CYS A 21 -12.53 3.21 23.20
N PHE A 22 -11.49 2.83 23.96
CA PHE A 22 -11.22 3.46 25.26
C PHE A 22 -10.94 4.97 25.11
N PRO A 23 -11.14 5.81 26.15
CA PRO A 23 -10.97 7.27 26.06
C PRO A 23 -9.57 7.75 25.61
N ASP A 24 -8.53 6.95 25.87
CA ASP A 24 -7.14 7.19 25.45
C ASP A 24 -6.83 6.67 24.03
N ARG A 25 -7.85 6.16 23.33
CA ARG A 25 -7.77 5.60 21.99
C ARG A 25 -8.62 6.38 20.99
N GLU A 26 -8.32 6.19 19.71
CA GLU A 26 -9.08 6.70 18.58
C GLU A 26 -9.40 5.56 17.61
N PHE A 27 -10.53 5.69 16.90
CA PHE A 27 -10.92 4.74 15.87
C PHE A 27 -10.30 5.16 14.54
N TYR A 28 -9.48 4.29 13.96
CA TYR A 28 -8.79 4.50 12.69
C TYR A 28 -8.77 3.16 11.94
N GLY A 29 -8.84 3.12 10.60
CA GLY A 29 -8.68 1.85 9.87
C GLY A 29 -9.59 0.67 10.29
N GLY A 30 -10.74 0.92 10.91
CA GLY A 30 -11.63 -0.11 11.45
C GLY A 30 -11.26 -0.66 12.85
N LEU A 31 -10.29 -0.07 13.54
CA LEU A 31 -9.68 -0.58 14.78
C LEU A 31 -9.41 0.56 15.79
N CYS A 32 -9.19 0.22 17.06
CA CYS A 32 -8.97 1.20 18.15
C CYS A 32 -7.50 1.35 18.56
N TYR A 33 -6.86 2.45 18.18
CA TYR A 33 -5.44 2.71 18.40
C TYR A 33 -5.19 3.74 19.51
N LYS A 34 -4.05 3.68 20.20
CA LYS A 34 -3.68 4.69 21.22
C LYS A 34 -3.46 6.04 20.55
N LYS A 35 -4.14 7.11 20.99
CA LYS A 35 -4.03 8.47 20.41
C LYS A 35 -2.58 8.90 20.19
N CYS A 36 -2.33 9.59 19.09
CA CYS A 36 -0.99 10.10 18.80
C CYS A 36 -0.58 11.24 19.74
N PRO A 37 0.71 11.34 20.13
CA PRO A 37 1.23 12.48 20.87
C PRO A 37 0.87 13.82 20.19
N VAL A 38 0.71 14.88 20.98
CA VAL A 38 0.45 16.23 20.45
C VAL A 38 1.51 16.60 19.41
N GLY A 39 1.06 17.10 18.25
CA GLY A 39 1.94 17.46 17.14
C GLY A 39 2.37 16.28 16.24
N SER A 40 1.88 15.07 16.49
CA SER A 40 2.04 13.93 15.59
C SER A 40 0.70 13.49 15.02
N ARG A 41 0.73 12.79 13.88
CA ARG A 41 -0.45 12.25 13.20
C ARG A 41 -0.30 10.76 12.94
N ARG A 42 -1.43 10.05 12.86
CA ARG A 42 -1.44 8.61 12.55
C ARG A 42 -1.14 8.37 11.07
N SER A 43 -0.40 7.31 10.78
CA SER A 43 0.03 6.88 9.45
C SER A 43 -0.83 5.77 8.86
N ALA A 44 -0.68 5.45 7.56
CA ALA A 44 -1.12 4.19 6.93
C ALA A 44 -0.80 2.97 7.79
N GLY A 45 0.48 2.80 8.14
CA GLY A 45 0.98 1.72 8.99
C GLY A 45 0.52 1.81 10.45
N SER A 46 -0.50 2.63 10.72
CA SER A 46 -1.14 2.90 11.98
C SER A 46 -0.26 3.51 13.08
N THR A 47 1.01 3.80 12.81
CA THR A 47 1.96 4.47 13.74
C THR A 47 1.74 5.96 13.87
N CYS A 48 2.31 6.58 14.91
CA CYS A 48 2.31 8.03 15.07
C CYS A 48 3.62 8.62 14.55
N VAL A 49 3.53 9.59 13.63
CA VAL A 49 4.71 10.24 13.06
C VAL A 49 4.66 11.75 13.22
N GLN A 50 5.84 12.35 13.35
CA GLN A 50 6.03 13.81 13.42
C GLN A 50 6.47 14.43 12.09
N SER A 51 6.88 13.62 11.10
CA SER A 51 7.34 14.12 9.80
C SER A 51 7.04 13.11 8.69
N ILE A 52 6.72 13.64 7.51
CA ILE A 52 6.63 12.90 6.24
C ILE A 52 7.91 12.13 5.91
N ARG A 53 9.08 12.68 6.29
CA ARG A 53 10.39 12.05 6.03
C ARG A 53 10.74 10.96 7.05
N TRP A 54 9.76 10.52 7.83
CA TRP A 54 9.95 9.41 8.75
C TRP A 54 10.45 8.17 7.99
N ARG A 55 11.41 7.48 8.61
CA ARG A 55 12.15 6.37 7.98
C ARG A 55 11.26 5.20 7.56
N GLY A 56 9.99 5.17 7.99
CA GLY A 56 9.03 4.13 7.65
C GLY A 56 7.87 4.52 6.74
N ASN A 57 8.00 5.54 5.91
CA ASN A 57 7.08 5.71 4.79
C ASN A 57 7.46 4.76 3.64
N THR A 58 6.85 3.58 3.60
CA THR A 58 7.06 2.57 2.55
C THR A 58 6.62 3.06 1.18
N HIS A 59 5.54 3.84 1.06
CA HIS A 59 5.10 4.43 -0.21
C HIS A 59 6.19 5.33 -0.81
N LEU A 60 6.71 6.26 -0.02
CA LEU A 60 7.81 7.15 -0.41
C LEU A 60 9.07 6.36 -0.78
N TRP A 61 9.38 5.30 -0.03
CA TRP A 61 10.52 4.44 -0.34
C TRP A 61 10.32 3.74 -1.70
N ILE A 62 9.15 3.16 -1.98
CA ILE A 62 8.84 2.49 -3.25
C ILE A 62 8.97 3.47 -4.42
N VAL A 63 8.36 4.66 -4.32
CA VAL A 63 8.41 5.68 -5.38
C VAL A 63 9.84 6.14 -5.65
N LYS A 64 10.64 6.38 -4.60
CA LYS A 64 12.06 6.76 -4.77
C LYS A 64 12.85 5.67 -5.49
N ARG A 65 12.65 4.40 -5.12
CA ARG A 65 13.28 3.27 -5.80
C ARG A 65 12.82 3.13 -7.25
N ALA A 66 11.55 3.37 -7.55
CA ALA A 66 11.04 3.40 -8.92
C ALA A 66 11.68 4.51 -9.76
N LEU A 67 11.85 5.71 -9.20
CA LEU A 67 12.55 6.81 -9.85
C LEU A 67 14.04 6.52 -10.06
N ASP A 68 14.70 5.85 -9.11
CA ASP A 68 16.09 5.37 -9.27
C ASP A 68 16.20 4.37 -10.45
N LEU A 69 15.23 3.47 -10.61
CA LEU A 69 15.17 2.55 -11.75
C LEU A 69 15.06 3.29 -13.09
N LEU A 70 14.18 4.30 -13.17
CA LEU A 70 14.01 5.10 -14.39
C LEU A 70 15.26 5.92 -14.70
N LYS A 71 15.88 6.54 -13.68
CA LYS A 71 17.15 7.27 -13.79
C LYS A 71 18.27 6.42 -14.39
N ASN A 72 18.41 5.19 -13.90
CA ASN A 72 19.50 4.29 -14.29
C ASN A 72 19.16 3.44 -15.52
N SER A 73 17.97 3.62 -16.10
CA SER A 73 17.61 2.93 -17.34
C SER A 73 18.36 3.50 -18.55
N ASN A 74 18.55 2.69 -19.59
CA ASN A 74 19.06 3.15 -20.89
C ASN A 74 17.97 3.83 -21.75
N ASP A 75 16.79 4.08 -21.18
CA ASP A 75 15.65 4.67 -21.87
C ASP A 75 15.65 6.20 -21.68
N PRO A 76 15.88 7.02 -22.73
CA PRO A 76 15.92 8.48 -22.59
C PRO A 76 14.64 9.08 -22.01
N ILE A 77 13.49 8.44 -22.27
CA ILE A 77 12.21 8.86 -21.70
C ILE A 77 12.23 8.62 -20.19
N GLY A 78 12.70 7.46 -19.73
CA GLY A 78 12.86 7.14 -18.31
C GLY A 78 13.72 8.17 -17.57
N GLN A 79 14.86 8.53 -18.15
CA GLN A 79 15.77 9.53 -17.57
C GLN A 79 15.14 10.92 -17.51
N ARG A 80 14.40 11.33 -18.55
CA ARG A 80 13.68 12.60 -18.59
C ARG A 80 12.57 12.67 -17.54
N ILE A 81 11.82 11.58 -17.36
CA ILE A 81 10.79 11.49 -16.33
C ILE A 81 11.39 11.69 -14.94
N HIS A 82 12.50 10.99 -14.64
CA HIS A 82 13.21 11.18 -13.38
C HIS A 82 13.60 12.66 -13.16
N SER A 83 14.11 13.34 -14.20
CA SER A 83 14.47 14.76 -14.12
C SER A 83 13.28 15.65 -13.75
N ILE A 84 12.13 15.45 -14.40
CA ILE A 84 10.89 16.20 -14.13
C ILE A 84 10.42 15.96 -12.69
N MET A 85 10.33 14.69 -12.29
CA MET A 85 9.88 14.26 -10.96
C MET A 85 10.77 14.75 -9.82
N ASN A 86 12.05 15.01 -10.10
CA ASN A 86 13.02 15.46 -9.09
C ASN A 86 13.20 16.99 -9.04
N LYS A 87 12.49 17.76 -9.89
CA LYS A 87 12.40 19.22 -9.74
C LYS A 87 11.84 19.54 -8.35
N LYS A 88 12.49 20.43 -7.60
CA LYS A 88 12.18 20.69 -6.17
C LYS A 88 10.70 20.99 -5.91
N SER A 89 10.08 21.82 -6.75
CA SER A 89 8.65 22.17 -6.64
C SER A 89 7.76 20.94 -6.78
N CYS A 90 7.96 20.14 -7.83
CA CYS A 90 7.21 18.91 -8.06
C CYS A 90 7.47 17.86 -6.97
N ARG A 91 8.74 17.68 -6.60
CA ARG A 91 9.15 16.69 -5.60
C ARG A 91 8.51 16.91 -4.26
N ASN A 92 8.52 18.16 -3.78
CA ASN A 92 7.92 18.46 -2.49
C ASN A 92 6.43 18.11 -2.46
N LYS A 93 5.70 18.39 -3.55
CA LYS A 93 4.26 18.09 -3.68
C LYS A 93 4.01 16.59 -3.67
N TRP A 94 4.66 15.83 -4.56
CA TRP A 94 4.40 14.40 -4.61
C TRP A 94 4.89 13.64 -3.38
N GLU A 95 6.00 14.06 -2.77
CA GLU A 95 6.42 13.46 -1.51
C GLU A 95 5.36 13.70 -0.42
N GLU A 96 4.81 14.92 -0.34
CA GLU A 96 3.81 15.33 0.66
C GLU A 96 2.52 14.51 0.58
N GLY A 97 1.87 14.46 -0.59
CA GLY A 97 0.56 13.81 -0.64
C GLY A 97 0.57 12.29 -0.74
N LEU A 98 1.73 11.65 -0.96
CA LEU A 98 1.88 10.22 -0.67
C LEU A 98 1.44 9.85 0.76
N TRP A 99 1.48 10.81 1.68
CA TRP A 99 0.98 10.68 3.04
C TRP A 99 -0.49 11.07 3.21
N ASN A 100 -0.92 12.12 2.51
CA ASN A 100 -2.21 12.75 2.77
C ASN A 100 -3.38 11.84 2.35
N GLU A 101 -3.14 10.88 1.45
CA GLU A 101 -4.13 9.86 1.11
C GLU A 101 -4.41 8.85 2.22
N ASP A 102 -3.55 8.74 3.24
CA ASP A 102 -3.79 7.97 4.45
C ASP A 102 -4.51 8.73 5.56
N ASP A 103 -4.60 10.06 5.48
CA ASP A 103 -5.26 10.87 6.48
C ASP A 103 -6.78 10.61 6.49
N ASP A 104 -7.39 10.59 7.68
CA ASP A 104 -8.84 10.44 7.86
C ASP A 104 -9.62 11.65 7.33
N ASN A 105 -8.95 12.80 7.20
CA ASN A 105 -9.55 14.01 6.66
C ASN A 105 -9.48 14.09 5.13
N ASN A 106 -8.97 13.06 4.47
CA ASN A 106 -8.94 13.04 3.01
C ASN A 106 -10.37 12.97 2.44
N LYS A 107 -10.66 13.85 1.47
CA LYS A 107 -11.96 13.94 0.78
C LYS A 107 -12.33 12.65 0.05
N ASP A 108 -11.34 11.84 -0.32
CA ASP A 108 -11.53 10.55 -0.97
C ASP A 108 -11.93 9.44 0.03
N LYS A 109 -12.11 9.77 1.32
CA LYS A 109 -12.61 8.88 2.37
C LYS A 109 -13.90 9.39 3.00
N PRO A 110 -15.01 9.47 2.25
CA PRO A 110 -16.27 10.02 2.77
C PRO A 110 -16.82 9.26 4.00
N LEU A 111 -16.39 8.02 4.22
CA LEU A 111 -16.82 7.18 5.35
C LEU A 111 -15.71 6.91 6.39
N LYS A 112 -14.56 7.59 6.32
CA LYS A 112 -13.34 7.26 7.11
C LYS A 112 -12.94 5.77 7.02
N SER A 113 -13.36 5.11 5.94
CA SER A 113 -12.97 3.75 5.63
C SER A 113 -11.88 3.81 4.58
N HIS A 114 -10.83 3.00 4.74
CA HIS A 114 -9.75 2.89 3.76
C HIS A 114 -10.16 2.00 2.57
N GLY A 115 -11.45 1.91 2.25
CA GLY A 115 -11.95 1.07 1.15
C GLY A 115 -11.35 1.47 -0.20
N SER A 116 -11.04 2.76 -0.38
CA SER A 116 -10.41 3.30 -1.59
C SER A 116 -8.97 2.83 -1.80
N HIS A 117 -8.32 2.22 -0.79
CA HIS A 117 -6.93 1.76 -0.85
C HIS A 117 -6.82 0.33 -1.40
N PHE A 118 -7.96 -0.34 -1.63
CA PHE A 118 -8.00 -1.70 -2.14
C PHE A 118 -8.37 -1.70 -3.62
N PHE A 119 -7.73 -2.57 -4.39
CA PHE A 119 -8.16 -2.91 -5.74
C PHE A 119 -7.70 -4.31 -6.15
N ASN A 120 -8.67 -5.18 -6.41
CA ASN A 120 -8.48 -6.53 -6.88
C ASN A 120 -8.96 -6.66 -8.32
N ALA A 121 -8.01 -6.77 -9.24
CA ALA A 121 -8.29 -6.89 -10.67
C ALA A 121 -9.03 -8.17 -11.09
N LEU A 122 -9.29 -9.11 -10.16
CA LEU A 122 -10.19 -10.24 -10.37
C LEU A 122 -11.67 -9.92 -10.05
N GLY A 123 -11.98 -8.66 -9.75
CA GLY A 123 -13.36 -8.20 -9.49
C GLY A 123 -13.85 -8.42 -8.05
N ARG A 124 -12.95 -8.62 -7.09
CA ARG A 124 -13.27 -8.82 -5.67
C ARG A 124 -12.67 -7.72 -4.80
N ASP A 125 -13.23 -6.52 -4.87
CA ASP A 125 -12.79 -5.41 -4.01
C ASP A 125 -13.28 -5.58 -2.58
N TYR A 126 -12.53 -5.04 -1.62
CA TYR A 126 -12.93 -5.01 -0.22
C TYR A 126 -14.13 -4.07 -0.07
N LYS A 127 -15.26 -4.61 0.40
CA LYS A 127 -16.36 -3.81 0.95
C LYS A 127 -16.34 -3.96 2.46
N MET A 128 -16.32 -2.84 3.16
CA MET A 128 -16.65 -2.82 4.58
C MET A 128 -18.13 -3.24 4.69
N ALA A 129 -18.39 -4.52 4.97
CA ALA A 129 -19.71 -4.95 5.38
C ALA A 129 -20.01 -4.19 6.67
N SER A 130 -20.97 -3.26 6.61
CA SER A 130 -21.38 -2.42 7.72
C SER A 130 -21.56 -3.25 8.99
N ALA A 131 -20.61 -3.13 9.92
CA ALA A 131 -20.69 -3.32 11.37
C ALA A 131 -21.69 -4.35 11.95
N LEU A 132 -21.95 -5.47 11.27
CA LEU A 132 -22.67 -6.58 11.91
C LEU A 132 -21.65 -7.41 12.68
N PRO A 133 -21.81 -7.51 14.01
CA PRO A 133 -20.86 -8.23 14.83
C PRO A 133 -20.89 -9.71 14.44
N LEU A 134 -19.70 -10.26 14.18
CA LEU A 134 -19.40 -11.70 14.24
C LEU A 134 -19.85 -12.61 13.09
N LYS A 135 -20.47 -12.13 12.00
CA LYS A 135 -20.64 -12.97 10.79
C LYS A 135 -19.53 -12.64 9.80
N ARG A 136 -18.72 -13.66 9.48
CA ARG A 136 -17.65 -13.70 8.45
C ARG A 136 -17.73 -12.49 7.51
N THR A 137 -16.72 -11.63 7.51
CA THR A 137 -16.55 -10.63 6.44
C THR A 137 -16.49 -11.37 5.12
N HIS A 138 -17.63 -11.46 4.43
CA HIS A 138 -17.72 -11.99 3.09
C HIS A 138 -17.15 -10.92 2.16
N LEU A 139 -16.18 -11.28 1.32
CA LEU A 139 -15.87 -10.53 0.12
C LEU A 139 -17.16 -10.52 -0.71
N VAL A 140 -17.94 -9.44 -0.63
CA VAL A 140 -19.13 -9.28 -1.45
C VAL A 140 -18.64 -8.82 -2.81
N GLU A 141 -18.98 -9.54 -3.89
CA GLU A 141 -18.78 -9.06 -5.25
C GLU A 141 -19.51 -7.72 -5.41
N SER A 142 -18.78 -6.61 -5.31
CA SER A 142 -19.35 -5.30 -5.57
C SER A 142 -19.32 -5.04 -7.07
N ARG A 143 -20.50 -5.13 -7.70
CA ARG A 143 -20.74 -4.53 -9.02
C ARG A 143 -21.06 -3.03 -8.94
N VAL A 144 -21.15 -2.45 -7.73
CA VAL A 144 -21.43 -1.02 -7.56
C VAL A 144 -20.10 -0.27 -7.55
N GLY A 145 -19.93 0.55 -8.56
CA GLY A 145 -18.66 1.16 -8.92
C GLY A 145 -18.18 2.28 -8.01
N THR A 146 -16.97 2.73 -8.38
CA THR A 146 -16.57 4.15 -8.48
C THR A 146 -15.79 4.84 -7.37
N GLN A 147 -15.17 4.14 -6.41
CA GLN A 147 -14.12 4.72 -5.54
C GLN A 147 -13.07 3.69 -5.05
N ASN A 148 -12.52 2.88 -5.95
CA ASN A 148 -11.41 1.97 -5.61
C ASN A 148 -10.07 2.57 -6.05
N ALA A 149 -8.96 2.02 -5.56
CA ALA A 149 -7.60 2.55 -5.81
C ALA A 149 -7.33 2.72 -7.31
N PHE A 150 -7.88 1.84 -8.15
CA PHE A 150 -7.76 1.92 -9.60
C PHE A 150 -8.36 3.19 -10.19
N LYS A 151 -9.58 3.56 -9.80
CA LYS A 151 -10.21 4.77 -10.32
C LYS A 151 -9.44 6.03 -9.90
N HIS A 152 -9.11 6.16 -8.61
CA HIS A 152 -8.35 7.32 -8.11
C HIS A 152 -6.98 7.42 -8.79
N MET A 153 -6.30 6.30 -8.98
CA MET A 153 -5.06 6.22 -9.74
C MET A 153 -5.22 6.72 -11.18
N ILE A 154 -6.20 6.20 -11.95
CA ILE A 154 -6.38 6.58 -13.36
C ILE A 154 -6.79 8.04 -13.52
N ASP A 155 -7.78 8.50 -12.74
CA ASP A 155 -8.30 9.86 -12.83
C ASP A 155 -7.18 10.88 -12.60
N ARG A 156 -6.43 10.72 -11.50
CA ARG A 156 -5.41 11.69 -11.09
C ARG A 156 -4.15 11.63 -11.96
N ILE A 157 -3.70 10.44 -12.34
CA ILE A 157 -2.48 10.31 -13.13
C ILE A 157 -2.66 10.77 -14.59
N SER A 158 -3.91 10.78 -15.10
CA SER A 158 -4.26 11.30 -16.43
C SER A 158 -4.11 12.83 -16.56
N VAL A 159 -4.06 13.55 -15.44
CA VAL A 159 -3.81 14.99 -15.41
C VAL A 159 -2.34 15.27 -15.68
N VAL A 160 -1.47 14.47 -15.04
CA VAL A 160 0.00 14.56 -15.14
C VAL A 160 0.48 14.15 -16.54
N SER A 161 -0.22 13.23 -17.20
CA SER A 161 0.11 12.71 -18.52
C SER A 161 -0.06 13.70 -19.67
N LYS A 162 -0.30 14.98 -19.40
CA LYS A 162 -0.58 16.00 -20.43
C LYS A 162 0.46 17.11 -20.50
N THR A 163 1.41 17.18 -19.56
CA THR A 163 2.32 18.33 -19.47
C THR A 163 3.79 17.89 -19.48
N SER A 164 4.57 18.51 -20.38
CA SER A 164 6.04 18.35 -20.41
C SER A 164 6.73 19.12 -19.28
N ASN A 165 6.03 20.09 -18.70
CA ASN A 165 6.39 20.86 -17.52
C ASN A 165 5.19 20.91 -16.57
N PRO A 166 5.03 19.90 -15.69
CA PRO A 166 3.92 19.89 -14.75
C PRO A 166 3.98 21.10 -13.82
N SER A 167 2.83 21.76 -13.67
CA SER A 167 2.60 22.77 -12.65
C SER A 167 2.66 22.14 -11.25
N GLU A 168 2.67 22.96 -10.21
CA GLU A 168 2.59 22.44 -8.84
C GLU A 168 1.30 21.65 -8.60
N GLY A 169 0.17 22.09 -9.18
CA GLY A 169 -1.11 21.38 -9.08
C GLY A 169 -1.11 20.03 -9.80
N ASP A 170 -0.39 19.92 -10.92
CA ASP A 170 -0.22 18.62 -11.60
C ASP A 170 0.59 17.65 -10.73
N CYS A 171 1.64 18.14 -10.07
CA CYS A 171 2.45 17.32 -9.16
C CYS A 171 1.74 16.96 -7.86
N GLU A 172 0.77 17.77 -7.43
CA GLU A 172 -0.16 17.41 -6.34
C GLU A 172 -1.08 16.28 -6.80
N MET A 173 -1.71 16.33 -7.98
CA MET A 173 -2.52 15.19 -8.44
C MET A 173 -1.73 13.88 -8.57
N LEU A 174 -0.43 13.98 -8.92
CA LEU A 174 0.45 12.83 -8.98
C LEU A 174 0.65 12.14 -7.63
N ASP A 175 0.60 12.88 -6.53
CA ASP A 175 0.93 12.40 -5.19
C ASP A 175 0.04 11.22 -4.79
N ALA A 176 -1.25 11.39 -4.95
CA ALA A 176 -2.25 10.43 -4.59
C ALA A 176 -2.35 9.29 -5.59
N ALA A 177 -2.17 9.60 -6.87
CA ALA A 177 -2.06 8.55 -7.87
C ALA A 177 -0.94 7.57 -7.50
N LEU A 178 0.23 8.09 -7.11
CA LEU A 178 1.36 7.26 -6.70
C LEU A 178 1.06 6.50 -5.41
N HIS A 179 0.34 7.11 -4.47
CA HIS A 179 -0.12 6.44 -3.26
C HIS A 179 -0.96 5.19 -3.60
N TYR A 180 -2.03 5.37 -4.37
CA TYR A 180 -2.90 4.27 -4.81
C TYR A 180 -2.17 3.24 -5.68
N VAL A 181 -1.19 3.64 -6.51
CA VAL A 181 -0.33 2.70 -7.22
C VAL A 181 0.39 1.79 -6.22
N THR A 182 1.03 2.38 -5.22
CA THR A 182 1.82 1.63 -4.23
C THR A 182 0.95 0.77 -3.32
N ASP A 183 -0.27 1.18 -2.97
CA ASP A 183 -1.25 0.30 -2.33
C ASP A 183 -1.49 -0.96 -3.14
N VAL A 184 -1.77 -0.81 -4.43
CA VAL A 184 -2.10 -1.93 -5.33
C VAL A 184 -0.87 -2.83 -5.59
N THR A 185 0.34 -2.36 -5.31
CA THR A 185 1.53 -3.22 -5.29
C THR A 185 1.60 -4.13 -4.06
N MET A 186 0.86 -3.83 -3.00
CA MET A 186 0.78 -4.64 -1.80
C MET A 186 -0.21 -5.81 -2.01
N PRO A 187 0.21 -7.08 -1.87
CA PRO A 187 -0.67 -8.23 -2.13
C PRO A 187 -1.89 -8.27 -1.21
N ILE A 188 -1.73 -7.77 0.02
CA ILE A 188 -2.80 -7.65 1.01
C ILE A 188 -3.91 -6.72 0.49
N HIS A 189 -3.56 -5.56 -0.09
CA HIS A 189 -4.52 -4.64 -0.70
C HIS A 189 -5.10 -5.20 -2.00
N ALA A 190 -4.25 -5.82 -2.83
CA ALA A 190 -4.66 -6.40 -4.11
C ALA A 190 -5.60 -7.62 -3.97
N ASN A 191 -5.67 -8.25 -2.79
CA ASN A 191 -6.61 -9.32 -2.46
C ASN A 191 -7.77 -8.85 -1.55
N GLY A 192 -7.83 -7.57 -1.17
CA GLY A 192 -8.89 -7.09 -0.29
C GLY A 192 -8.80 -7.67 1.13
N PHE A 193 -7.59 -7.90 1.64
CA PHE A 193 -7.34 -8.32 3.02
C PHE A 193 -7.09 -7.08 3.89
N SER A 194 -8.08 -6.64 4.65
CA SER A 194 -8.03 -5.51 5.57
C SER A 194 -7.52 -5.88 6.96
N GLY A 195 -7.22 -4.86 7.78
CA GLY A 195 -6.89 -5.01 9.21
C GLY A 195 -7.95 -5.71 10.07
N GLY A 196 -9.22 -5.69 9.62
CA GLY A 196 -10.34 -6.35 10.28
C GLY A 196 -10.47 -7.85 9.95
N GLN A 197 -9.75 -8.37 8.96
CA GLN A 197 -9.81 -9.78 8.57
C GLN A 197 -8.88 -10.65 9.42
N ILE A 198 -9.21 -11.94 9.50
CA ILE A 198 -8.47 -12.92 10.32
C ILE A 198 -7.22 -13.42 9.57
N PRO A 199 -6.04 -13.47 10.22
CA PRO A 199 -5.79 -13.08 11.60
C PRO A 199 -5.87 -11.55 11.81
N LEU A 200 -6.65 -11.13 12.82
CA LEU A 200 -6.88 -9.72 13.11
C LEU A 200 -5.54 -9.01 13.32
N MET A 201 -5.43 -7.77 12.87
CA MET A 201 -4.20 -6.95 12.94
C MET A 201 -3.03 -7.47 12.08
N LEU A 202 -3.13 -8.62 11.40
CA LEU A 202 -2.00 -9.11 10.59
C LEU A 202 -1.60 -8.10 9.52
N HIS A 203 -2.58 -7.48 8.85
CA HIS A 203 -2.36 -6.43 7.86
C HIS A 203 -1.58 -5.24 8.43
N PRO A 204 -2.10 -4.46 9.40
CA PRO A 204 -1.37 -3.29 9.91
C PRO A 204 -0.03 -3.64 10.57
N VAL A 205 0.12 -4.84 11.17
CA VAL A 205 1.42 -5.26 11.72
C VAL A 205 2.42 -5.57 10.60
N SER A 206 1.97 -6.13 9.48
CA SER A 206 2.84 -6.38 8.32
C SER A 206 3.32 -5.07 7.67
N GLU A 207 2.45 -4.08 7.55
CA GLU A 207 2.79 -2.73 7.07
C GLU A 207 3.72 -2.00 8.02
N TYR A 208 3.49 -2.15 9.33
CA TYR A 208 4.41 -1.65 10.36
C TYR A 208 5.79 -2.27 10.23
N TYR A 209 5.87 -3.57 9.92
CA TYR A 209 7.13 -4.28 9.85
C TYR A 209 7.97 -3.94 8.60
N ALA A 210 7.33 -3.74 7.45
CA ALA A 210 8.02 -3.48 6.17
C ALA A 210 9.08 -2.35 6.24
N PRO A 211 8.80 -1.17 6.82
CA PRO A 211 9.78 -0.13 7.14
C PRO A 211 11.08 -0.57 7.80
N HIS A 212 11.02 -1.54 8.71
CA HIS A 212 12.19 -1.98 9.47
C HIS A 212 13.18 -2.79 8.64
N ILE A 213 12.72 -3.36 7.52
CA ILE A 213 13.52 -4.24 6.67
C ILE A 213 13.67 -3.75 5.23
N GLN A 214 12.91 -2.76 4.77
CA GLN A 214 12.93 -2.32 3.38
C GLN A 214 14.31 -1.90 2.88
N SER A 215 15.18 -1.36 3.76
CA SER A 215 16.56 -1.02 3.42
C SER A 215 17.44 -2.21 3.01
N ARG A 216 17.06 -3.44 3.39
CA ARG A 216 17.72 -4.70 3.00
C ARG A 216 17.45 -5.05 1.52
N PHE A 217 16.44 -4.43 0.90
CA PHE A 217 15.99 -4.74 -0.46
C PHE A 217 16.10 -3.53 -1.42
N PRO A 218 17.27 -2.88 -1.55
CA PRO A 218 17.40 -1.71 -2.42
C PRO A 218 17.15 -2.05 -3.89
N ALA A 219 16.83 -1.04 -4.70
CA ALA A 219 16.80 -1.18 -6.15
C ALA A 219 18.23 -1.41 -6.67
N ARG A 220 18.61 -2.68 -6.84
CA ARG A 220 19.92 -3.09 -7.39
C ARG A 220 19.84 -3.51 -8.86
N ALA A 221 18.64 -3.60 -9.41
CA ALA A 221 18.40 -4.05 -10.77
C ALA A 221 18.13 -2.87 -11.71
N ASN A 222 18.28 -3.10 -13.01
CA ASN A 222 17.71 -2.22 -14.01
C ASN A 222 16.18 -2.30 -13.95
N TRP A 223 15.50 -1.24 -14.42
CA TRP A 223 14.08 -1.34 -14.72
C TRP A 223 13.86 -2.45 -15.74
N ASP A 224 13.00 -3.42 -15.42
CA ASP A 224 12.76 -4.58 -16.30
C ASP A 224 11.82 -4.26 -17.48
N ARG A 225 11.39 -2.99 -17.59
CA ARG A 225 10.51 -2.48 -18.66
C ARG A 225 9.20 -3.24 -18.78
N ARG A 226 8.74 -3.91 -17.71
CA ARG A 226 7.44 -4.59 -17.73
C ARG A 226 6.36 -3.62 -18.15
N TRP A 227 5.52 -4.05 -19.09
CA TRP A 227 4.38 -3.29 -19.59
C TRP A 227 4.69 -1.91 -20.19
N HIS A 228 5.95 -1.59 -20.53
CA HIS A 228 6.32 -0.26 -21.04
C HIS A 228 5.61 0.13 -22.34
N THR A 229 5.13 -0.84 -23.13
CA THR A 229 4.33 -0.60 -24.35
C THR A 229 2.83 -0.47 -24.09
N GLN A 230 2.33 -0.90 -22.93
CA GLN A 230 0.90 -0.91 -22.64
C GLN A 230 0.36 0.50 -22.36
N SER A 231 -0.96 0.65 -22.44
CA SER A 231 -1.65 1.84 -21.94
C SER A 231 -1.59 1.89 -20.42
N LEU A 232 -1.67 3.09 -19.86
CA LEU A 232 -1.72 3.32 -18.42
C LEU A 232 -2.77 2.45 -17.72
N SER A 233 -4.01 2.41 -18.24
CA SER A 233 -5.09 1.57 -17.69
C SER A 233 -4.71 0.08 -17.64
N SER A 234 -4.09 -0.44 -18.70
CA SER A 234 -3.61 -1.82 -18.75
C SER A 234 -2.46 -2.07 -17.78
N VAL A 235 -1.54 -1.11 -17.60
CA VAL A 235 -0.47 -1.20 -16.60
C VAL A 235 -1.08 -1.33 -15.21
N CYS A 236 -1.95 -0.40 -14.81
CA CYS A 236 -2.62 -0.39 -13.51
C CYS A 236 -3.35 -1.72 -13.20
N GLY A 237 -4.07 -2.28 -14.19
CA GLY A 237 -4.73 -3.58 -14.03
C GLY A 237 -3.73 -4.73 -13.89
N SER A 238 -2.60 -4.66 -14.58
CA SER A 238 -1.54 -5.67 -14.52
C SER A 238 -0.76 -5.64 -13.21
N ILE A 239 -0.60 -4.47 -12.59
CA ILE A 239 -0.04 -4.33 -11.23
C ILE A 239 -0.87 -5.14 -10.25
N SER A 240 -2.18 -4.86 -10.16
CA SER A 240 -3.08 -5.55 -9.22
C SER A 240 -3.09 -7.07 -9.45
N ARG A 241 -3.21 -7.52 -10.70
CA ARG A 241 -3.15 -8.95 -11.03
C ARG A 241 -1.85 -9.60 -10.58
N LYS A 242 -0.71 -8.95 -10.85
CA LYS A 242 0.60 -9.47 -10.47
C LYS A 242 0.76 -9.54 -8.94
N SER A 243 0.42 -8.46 -8.23
CA SER A 243 0.43 -8.42 -6.77
C SER A 243 -0.43 -9.52 -6.18
N ASN A 244 -1.63 -9.72 -6.71
CA ASN A 244 -2.55 -10.72 -6.20
C ASN A 244 -2.08 -12.16 -6.50
N ALA A 245 -1.81 -12.46 -7.78
CA ALA A 245 -1.50 -13.82 -8.25
C ALA A 245 -0.13 -14.32 -7.79
N ASP A 246 0.90 -13.49 -7.90
CA ASP A 246 2.29 -13.96 -7.73
C ASP A 246 2.75 -13.91 -6.26
N HIS A 247 2.13 -13.03 -5.46
CA HIS A 247 2.69 -12.67 -4.16
C HIS A 247 1.75 -12.88 -2.99
N THR A 248 0.42 -12.86 -3.16
CA THR A 248 -0.47 -13.00 -2.00
C THR A 248 -0.29 -14.34 -1.30
N SER A 249 -0.33 -15.44 -2.05
CA SER A 249 -0.23 -16.78 -1.48
C SER A 249 1.11 -16.98 -0.74
N SER A 250 2.22 -16.51 -1.30
CA SER A 250 3.55 -16.67 -0.69
C SER A 250 3.72 -15.78 0.54
N LEU A 251 3.33 -14.50 0.47
CA LEU A 251 3.38 -13.57 1.60
C LEU A 251 2.48 -14.05 2.75
N MET A 252 1.21 -14.37 2.46
CA MET A 252 0.27 -14.81 3.47
C MET A 252 0.69 -16.15 4.09
N CYS A 253 1.32 -17.04 3.32
CA CYS A 253 1.87 -18.29 3.86
C CYS A 253 3.03 -18.01 4.82
N ALA A 254 3.97 -17.14 4.45
CA ALA A 254 5.10 -16.76 5.32
C ALA A 254 4.61 -16.10 6.62
N LEU A 255 3.68 -15.15 6.51
CA LEU A 255 3.10 -14.44 7.65
C LEU A 255 2.31 -15.35 8.60
N ARG A 256 1.67 -16.42 8.09
CA ARG A 256 0.82 -17.33 8.90
C ARG A 256 1.55 -18.55 9.44
N ASN A 257 2.73 -18.86 8.94
CA ASN A 257 3.47 -20.07 9.35
C ASN A 257 4.81 -19.77 10.03
N SER A 258 5.12 -18.50 10.29
CA SER A 258 6.37 -18.09 10.93
C SER A 258 6.29 -18.18 12.45
N GLY A 259 7.29 -18.84 13.03
CA GLY A 259 7.54 -18.86 14.46
C GLY A 259 6.42 -19.43 15.35
N SER A 260 6.62 -19.28 16.65
CA SER A 260 5.60 -19.52 17.67
C SER A 260 4.63 -18.34 17.75
N ILE A 261 3.49 -18.52 18.42
CA ILE A 261 2.62 -17.40 18.78
C ILE A 261 3.41 -16.47 19.73
N CYS A 262 3.49 -15.19 19.40
CA CYS A 262 4.10 -14.17 20.25
C CYS A 262 3.16 -13.00 20.49
N TRP A 263 3.59 -12.12 21.39
CA TRP A 263 2.94 -10.86 21.67
C TRP A 263 3.84 -9.77 21.14
N THR A 264 3.31 -8.93 20.26
CA THR A 264 3.93 -7.66 19.92
C THR A 264 2.90 -6.57 20.10
N THR A 265 3.36 -5.44 20.63
CA THR A 265 2.57 -4.22 20.72
C THR A 265 3.26 -3.23 19.81
N PRO A 266 2.85 -3.14 18.53
CA PRO A 266 3.36 -2.09 17.66
C PRO A 266 3.07 -0.72 18.29
N GLU A 267 3.79 0.31 17.84
CA GLU A 267 3.69 1.67 18.39
C GLU A 267 2.26 2.22 18.41
N PHE A 268 1.38 1.66 17.58
CA PHE A 268 -0.04 1.99 17.51
C PHE A 268 -0.90 1.42 18.65
N GLY A 269 -0.32 0.65 19.57
CA GLY A 269 -0.88 0.34 20.88
C GLY A 269 -1.94 -0.76 20.90
N ILE A 270 -2.05 -1.57 19.85
CA ILE A 270 -2.92 -2.75 19.81
C ILE A 270 -2.05 -3.99 19.91
N ASN A 271 -2.29 -4.81 20.92
CA ASN A 271 -1.57 -6.07 21.09
C ASN A 271 -1.91 -7.02 19.94
N TYR A 272 -0.92 -7.32 19.10
CA TYR A 272 -0.97 -8.41 18.15
C TYR A 272 -0.55 -9.69 18.86
N LYS A 273 -1.48 -10.64 18.92
CA LYS A 273 -1.29 -11.98 19.50
C LYS A 273 -1.47 -13.02 18.41
N CYS A 274 -0.43 -13.28 17.64
CA CYS A 274 -0.43 -14.28 16.59
C CYS A 274 1.00 -14.74 16.29
N TYR A 275 1.21 -15.34 15.12
CA TYR A 275 2.50 -15.82 14.63
C TYR A 275 3.59 -14.75 14.68
N CYS A 276 4.74 -15.10 15.25
CA CYS A 276 5.88 -14.19 15.33
C CYS A 276 6.66 -14.18 14.02
N PHE A 277 6.26 -13.30 13.12
CA PHE A 277 6.91 -13.14 11.83
C PHE A 277 8.02 -12.08 11.82
N LEU A 278 8.15 -11.29 12.89
CA LEU A 278 9.16 -10.24 13.00
C LEU A 278 10.55 -10.88 13.06
N ASN A 279 11.45 -10.44 12.19
CA ASN A 279 12.80 -10.97 11.97
C ASN A 279 12.86 -12.43 11.48
N ASP A 280 11.75 -13.01 11.01
CA ASP A 280 11.77 -14.31 10.35
C ASP A 280 12.36 -14.16 8.93
N PRO A 281 13.47 -14.85 8.58
CA PRO A 281 14.11 -14.70 7.27
C PRO A 281 13.19 -15.02 6.08
N SER A 282 12.25 -15.96 6.24
CA SER A 282 11.32 -16.34 5.17
C SER A 282 10.26 -15.25 4.93
N VAL A 283 9.87 -14.53 5.98
CA VAL A 283 8.96 -13.40 5.92
C VAL A 283 9.68 -12.19 5.33
N ASP A 284 10.91 -11.93 5.76
CA ASP A 284 11.75 -10.89 5.18
C ASP A 284 11.93 -11.09 3.68
N GLU A 285 12.24 -12.31 3.24
CA GLU A 285 12.39 -12.65 1.84
C GLU A 285 11.07 -12.47 1.06
N ALA A 286 9.94 -12.85 1.64
CA ALA A 286 8.62 -12.65 1.03
C ALA A 286 8.28 -11.16 0.86
N ILE A 287 8.49 -10.34 1.90
CA ILE A 287 8.33 -8.89 1.83
C ILE A 287 9.32 -8.29 0.83
N GLY A 288 10.57 -8.75 0.80
CA GLY A 288 11.58 -8.31 -0.16
C GLY A 288 11.16 -8.54 -1.62
N ARG A 289 10.57 -9.70 -1.94
CA ARG A 289 10.01 -9.98 -3.27
C ARG A 289 8.84 -9.07 -3.61
N VAL A 290 8.00 -8.73 -2.63
CA VAL A 290 6.90 -7.78 -2.80
C VAL A 290 7.45 -6.38 -3.09
N LEU A 291 8.39 -5.90 -2.27
CA LEU A 291 9.04 -4.60 -2.45
C LEU A 291 9.75 -4.50 -3.81
N TYR A 292 10.45 -5.57 -4.22
CA TYR A 292 11.06 -5.66 -5.55
C TYR A 292 10.05 -5.43 -6.67
N ASN A 293 8.92 -6.15 -6.60
CA ASN A 293 7.88 -6.00 -7.61
C ASN A 293 7.16 -4.67 -7.51
N ALA A 294 7.02 -4.11 -6.32
CA ALA A 294 6.40 -2.82 -6.09
C ALA A 294 7.14 -1.71 -6.85
N TYR A 295 8.44 -1.53 -6.61
CA TYR A 295 9.17 -0.44 -7.28
C TYR A 295 9.32 -0.64 -8.80
N GLN A 296 9.39 -1.89 -9.29
CA GLN A 296 9.39 -2.17 -10.75
C GLN A 296 8.04 -1.80 -11.38
N SER A 297 6.95 -2.15 -10.70
CA SER A 297 5.58 -1.88 -11.15
C SER A 297 5.25 -0.39 -11.10
N THR A 298 5.66 0.30 -10.04
CA THR A 298 5.54 1.75 -9.92
C THR A 298 6.34 2.48 -11.00
N ALA A 299 7.56 2.02 -11.33
CA ALA A 299 8.34 2.59 -12.44
C ALA A 299 7.58 2.47 -13.78
N SER A 300 6.98 1.31 -14.05
CA SER A 300 6.17 1.11 -15.25
C SER A 300 4.89 1.95 -15.29
N CYS A 301 4.24 2.17 -14.14
CA CYS A 301 3.07 3.05 -14.08
C CYS A 301 3.45 4.52 -14.35
N ILE A 302 4.50 5.01 -13.68
CA ILE A 302 5.05 6.35 -13.91
C ILE A 302 5.42 6.53 -15.39
N TYR A 303 6.12 5.55 -15.97
CA TYR A 303 6.50 5.58 -17.38
C TYR A 303 5.28 5.61 -18.31
N ALA A 304 4.31 4.73 -18.10
CA ALA A 304 3.13 4.66 -18.95
C ALA A 304 2.26 5.93 -18.87
N ALA A 305 2.17 6.55 -17.70
CA ALA A 305 1.49 7.82 -17.52
C ALA A 305 2.19 8.95 -18.28
N THR A 306 3.51 9.02 -18.22
CA THR A 306 4.25 10.19 -18.72
C THR A 306 4.66 10.05 -20.18
N LYS A 307 4.89 8.83 -20.69
CA LYS A 307 5.40 8.60 -22.06
C LYS A 307 4.53 9.24 -23.14
N ALA A 308 3.21 9.30 -22.93
CA ALA A 308 2.28 9.88 -23.89
C ALA A 308 2.56 11.37 -24.16
N THR A 309 3.14 12.09 -23.19
CA THR A 309 3.50 13.51 -23.37
C THR A 309 4.69 13.75 -24.29
N PHE A 310 5.48 12.72 -24.60
CA PHE A 310 6.72 12.88 -25.38
C PHE A 310 6.59 12.53 -26.86
N TYR A 311 5.45 11.96 -27.26
CA TYR A 311 5.17 11.58 -28.65
C TYR A 311 4.17 12.51 -29.35
N HIS A 312 3.81 13.62 -28.70
CA HIS A 312 2.99 14.71 -29.23
C HIS A 312 3.82 15.99 -29.27
#